data_AF-A0A972K822-F1
#
_entry.id   AF-A0A972K822-F1
#
_cell.length_a   1.000
_cell.length_b   1.000
_cell.length_c   1.000
_cell.angle_alpha   90.00
_cell.angle_beta   90.00
_cell.angle_gamma   90.00
#
_symmetry.space_group_name_H-M   'P 1'
#
loop_
_entity.id
_entity.type
_entity.pdbx_description
1 polymer ?
#
loop_
_entity_poly.entity_id
_entity_poly.type
_entity_poly.pdbx_seq_one_letter_code
_entity_poly.pdbx_strand_id
1 'polypeptide(L)' 'MQNYKHGGHTIWDCKYHLVWVTKYRYEVLEGDIGLRCRELLR' A
#
# COMPACT_ATOMS: atom_id res chain seq x y z
N MET A 1 -0.57 -8.67 19.87
CA MET A 1 -0.77 -10.05 19.39
C MET A 1 -0.82 -9.98 17.86
N GLN A 2 0.12 -10.59 17.14
CA GLN A 2 0.13 -10.53 15.66
C GLN A 2 -1.05 -11.35 15.13
N ASN A 3 -1.95 -10.73 14.35
CA ASN A 3 -3.07 -11.42 13.71
C ASN A 3 -2.55 -12.18 12.49
N TYR A 4 -2.13 -13.43 12.67
CA TYR A 4 -1.74 -14.30 11.57
C TYR A 4 -2.94 -14.59 10.65
N LYS A 5 -2.68 -14.63 9.34
CA LYS A 5 -3.66 -15.07 8.36
C LYS A 5 -3.61 -16.59 8.25
N HIS A 6 -4.78 -17.21 8.10
CA HIS A 6 -4.93 -18.65 7.98
C HIS A 6 -5.62 -18.98 6.66
N GLY A 7 -5.16 -20.05 6.02
CA GLY A 7 -5.78 -20.70 4.86
C GLY A 7 -5.89 -22.21 5.12
N GLY A 8 -6.43 -22.97 4.17
CA GLY A 8 -6.77 -24.39 4.38
C GLY A 8 -5.64 -25.25 4.95
N HIS A 9 -4.38 -25.00 4.57
CA HIS A 9 -3.19 -25.69 5.10
C HIS A 9 -2.00 -24.75 5.36
N THR A 10 -2.24 -23.45 5.54
CA THR A 10 -1.14 -22.47 5.68
C THR A 10 -1.49 -21.42 6.72
N ILE A 11 -0.47 -21.01 7.49
CA ILE A 11 -0.54 -19.88 8.42
C ILE A 11 0.60 -18.93 8.02
N TRP A 12 0.30 -17.64 7.82
CA TRP A 12 1.31 -16.69 7.36
C TRP A 12 1.06 -15.27 7.88
N ASP A 13 2.14 -14.50 7.92
CA ASP A 13 2.14 -13.05 8.14
C ASP A 13 3.21 -12.45 7.20
N CYS A 14 2.76 -11.94 6.05
CA CYS A 14 3.63 -11.41 5.01
C CYS A 14 3.51 -9.88 4.98
N LYS A 15 4.53 -9.21 5.49
CA LYS A 15 4.64 -7.75 5.53
C LYS A 15 5.62 -7.28 4.47
N TYR A 16 5.21 -6.29 3.68
CA TYR A 16 6.01 -5.73 2.60
C TYR A 16 6.15 -4.23 2.77
N HIS A 17 7.34 -3.71 2.47
CA HIS A 17 7.58 -2.28 2.32
C HIS A 17 7.71 -1.97 0.83
N LEU A 18 6.65 -1.42 0.24
CA LEU A 18 6.60 -1.03 -1.16
C LEU A 18 6.67 0.49 -1.27
N VAL A 19 7.58 0.98 -2.11
CA VAL A 19 7.76 2.40 -2.42
C VAL A 19 7.84 2.56 -3.93
N TRP A 20 7.16 3.57 -4.46
CA TRP A 20 7.23 3.94 -5.88
C TRP A 20 7.20 5.46 -6.04
N VAL A 21 7.47 5.92 -7.26
CA VAL A 21 7.50 7.35 -7.62
C VAL A 21 6.64 7.61 -8.85
N THR A 22 6.27 8.87 -9.05
CA THR A 22 5.56 9.33 -10.23
C THR A 22 6.44 9.24 -11.48
N LYS A 23 5.79 9.12 -12.63
CA LYS A 23 6.49 9.18 -13.92
C LYS A 23 7.26 10.50 -14.00
N TYR A 24 8.54 10.43 -14.36
CA TYR A 24 9.46 11.58 -14.40
C TYR A 24 9.69 12.32 -13.07
N ARG A 25 9.27 11.77 -11.93
CA ARG A 25 9.39 12.39 -10.59
C ARG A 25 8.70 13.74 -10.45
N TYR A 26 7.64 14.00 -11.22
CA TYR A 26 6.85 15.20 -11.00
C TYR A 26 6.14 15.14 -9.65
N GLU A 27 6.12 16.27 -8.95
CA GLU A 27 5.50 16.47 -7.63
C GLU A 27 3.97 16.61 -7.76
N VAL A 28 3.33 15.64 -8.43
CA VAL A 28 1.88 15.67 -8.70
C VAL A 28 1.03 15.06 -7.58
N LEU A 29 1.66 14.35 -6.63
CA LEU A 29 0.96 13.67 -5.52
C LEU A 29 0.74 14.62 -4.33
N GLU A 30 0.16 15.78 -4.61
CA GLU A 30 -0.12 16.82 -3.63
C GLU A 30 -1.61 17.20 -3.63
N GLY A 31 -2.04 17.93 -2.59
CA GLY A 31 -3.42 18.40 -2.43
C GLY A 31 -4.47 17.31 -2.63
N ASP A 32 -5.51 17.64 -3.40
CA ASP A 32 -6.64 16.74 -3.68
C ASP A 32 -6.23 15.49 -4.45
N ILE A 33 -5.20 15.58 -5.31
CA ILE A 33 -4.71 14.43 -6.09
C ILE A 33 -4.08 13.41 -5.15
N GLY A 34 -3.25 13.86 -4.21
CA GLY A 34 -2.65 12.99 -3.18
C GLY A 34 -3.70 12.34 -2.28
N LEU A 35 -4.73 13.09 -1.89
CA LEU A 35 -5.85 12.57 -1.08
C LEU A 35 -6.63 11.50 -1.86
N ARG A 36 -7.03 11.78 -3.10
CA ARG A 36 -7.77 10.84 -3.95
C ARG A 36 -6.96 9.57 -4.25
N CYS A 37 -5.66 9.70 -4.49
CA CYS A 37 -4.77 8.56 -4.69
C CYS A 37 -4.73 7.64 -3.46
N ARG A 38 -4.69 8.23 -2.25
CA ARG A 38 -4.73 7.47 -0.99
C ARG A 38 -6.06 6.75 -0.78
N GLU A 39 -7.18 7.36 -1.20
CA GLU A 39 -8.49 6.70 -1.15
C GLU A 39 -8.55 5.47 -2.03
N LEU A 40 -7.97 5.52 -3.24
CA LEU A 40 -7.99 4.40 -4.19
C LEU A 40 -7.07 3.23 -3.80
N LEU A 41 -6.03 3.49 -3.00
CA LEU A 41 -5.04 2.47 -2.60
C LEU A 41 -5.38 1.72 -1.32
N ARG A 42 -6.39 2.18 -0.56
CA ARG A 42 -6.87 1.51 0.65
C ARG A 42 -7.76 0.31 0.30
#